data_AF-A0A268U7I9-F1
#
_entry.id   AF-A0A268U7I9-F1
#
_cell.length_a   1.000
_cell.length_b   1.000
_cell.length_c   1.000
_cell.angle_alpha   90.00
_cell.angle_beta   90.00
_cell.angle_gamma   90.00
#
_symmetry.space_group_name_H-M   'P 1'
#
loop_
_entity.id
_entity.type
_entity.pdbx_description
1 polymer ?
#
loop_
_entity_poly.entity_id
_entity_poly.type
_entity_poly.pdbx_seq_one_letter_code
_entity_poly.pdbx_strand_id
1 'polypeptide(L)'
;MKESWEVFRLFEEEREKFKQEIFSYEQEIFQAKEKLKKIRLRYIKLKNEMNDIEEIKQKKIQEINEIKQYLFKQKIQKNISKLKNEKSNLLGEKKEALLPKPVEMIDIYLKDGSIAKARPVKKIFTDILYKKYRVLLKENKSLKEHILDFELENSKLKIELRDFYTEDMIKAKHLSGKKDIDEKNPC
;
A
#
# COMPACT_ATOMS: atom_id res chain seq x y z
N MET A 1 94.51 12.05 -29.43
CA MET A 1 93.87 13.22 -28.76
C MET A 1 92.59 13.70 -29.45
N LYS A 2 92.39 13.59 -30.78
CA LYS A 2 91.14 14.04 -31.45
C LYS A 2 89.90 13.23 -31.09
N GLU A 3 90.02 11.91 -31.00
CA GLU A 3 88.92 10.98 -30.69
C GLU A 3 88.31 11.22 -29.29
N SER A 4 89.12 11.62 -28.31
CA SER A 4 88.63 11.92 -26.94
C SER A 4 87.75 13.16 -26.87
N TRP A 5 87.94 14.12 -27.78
CA TRP A 5 87.13 15.35 -27.85
C TRP A 5 85.80 15.11 -28.56
N GLU A 6 85.77 14.22 -29.55
CA GLU A 6 84.53 13.82 -30.22
C GLU A 6 83.63 13.01 -29.28
N VAL A 7 84.22 12.09 -28.50
CA VAL A 7 83.50 11.35 -27.46
C VAL A 7 82.94 12.30 -26.38
N PHE A 8 83.72 13.29 -25.93
CA PHE A 8 83.25 14.28 -24.97
C PHE A 8 82.05 15.09 -25.50
N ARG A 9 82.07 15.49 -26.78
CA ARG A 9 80.97 16.22 -27.42
C ARG A 9 79.69 15.40 -27.50
N LEU A 10 79.78 14.12 -27.88
CA LEU A 10 78.64 13.20 -27.90
C LEU A 10 77.97 13.08 -26.53
N PHE A 11 78.75 12.96 -25.47
CA PHE A 11 78.21 12.92 -24.10
C PHE A 11 77.59 14.24 -23.66
N GLU A 12 78.12 15.40 -24.06
CA GLU A 12 77.49 16.69 -23.77
C GLU A 12 76.16 16.85 -24.50
N GLU A 13 76.08 16.46 -25.78
CA GLU A 13 74.84 16.49 -26.56
C GLU A 13 73.77 15.54 -25.98
N GLU A 14 74.15 14.33 -25.58
CA GLU A 14 73.24 13.41 -24.88
C GLU A 14 72.81 13.97 -23.53
N ARG A 15 73.72 14.59 -22.77
CA ARG A 15 73.40 15.21 -21.49
C ARG A 15 72.44 16.39 -21.63
N GLU A 16 72.56 17.18 -22.70
CA GLU A 16 71.58 18.23 -23.02
C GLU A 16 70.22 17.65 -23.41
N LYS A 17 70.17 16.59 -24.22
CA LYS A 17 68.92 15.88 -24.54
C LYS A 17 68.25 15.34 -23.28
N PHE A 18 68.99 14.67 -22.39
CA PHE A 18 68.47 14.19 -21.12
C PHE A 18 67.93 15.33 -20.23
N LYS A 19 68.60 16.48 -20.19
CA LYS A 19 68.08 17.65 -19.46
C LYS A 19 66.77 18.16 -20.04
N GLN A 20 66.65 18.21 -21.37
CA GLN A 20 65.42 18.61 -22.05
C GLN A 20 64.28 17.61 -21.81
N GLU A 21 64.56 16.31 -21.85
CA GLU A 21 63.60 15.25 -21.57
C GLU A 21 63.12 15.29 -20.12
N ILE A 22 64.04 15.44 -19.15
CA ILE A 22 63.69 15.60 -17.73
C ILE A 22 62.76 16.80 -17.54
N PHE A 23 63.11 17.95 -18.12
CA PHE A 23 62.27 19.14 -18.05
C PHE A 23 60.89 18.93 -18.68
N SER A 24 60.81 18.24 -19.83
CA SER A 24 59.52 17.89 -20.46
C SER A 24 58.68 17.02 -19.55
N TYR A 25 59.26 15.96 -18.97
CA TYR A 25 58.55 15.06 -18.07
C TYR A 25 58.10 15.76 -16.79
N GLU A 26 58.92 16.65 -16.22
CA GLU A 26 58.53 17.46 -15.07
C GLU A 26 57.32 18.33 -15.37
N GLN A 27 57.27 18.97 -16.55
CA GLN A 27 56.12 19.75 -16.99
C GLN A 27 54.87 18.87 -17.19
N GLU A 28 55.01 17.71 -17.82
CA GLU A 28 53.91 16.77 -18.01
C GLU A 28 53.34 16.29 -16.67
N ILE A 29 54.22 15.95 -15.72
CA ILE A 29 53.83 15.55 -14.36
C ILE A 29 53.09 16.70 -13.67
N PHE A 30 53.57 17.93 -13.81
CA PHE A 30 52.92 19.10 -13.23
C PHE A 30 51.51 19.29 -13.80
N GLN A 31 51.36 19.26 -15.13
CA GLN A 31 50.05 19.39 -15.79
C GLN A 31 49.11 18.24 -15.43
N ALA A 32 49.62 17.01 -15.34
CA ALA A 32 48.84 15.84 -14.94
C ALA A 32 48.33 15.98 -13.49
N LYS A 33 49.16 16.47 -12.58
CA LYS A 33 48.76 16.76 -11.18
C LYS A 33 47.68 17.83 -11.11
N GLU A 34 47.78 18.90 -11.89
CA GLU A 34 46.72 19.92 -11.95
C GLU A 34 45.40 19.37 -12.50
N LYS A 35 45.46 18.60 -13.60
CA LYS A 35 44.30 17.93 -14.17
C LYS A 35 43.63 17.01 -13.14
N LEU A 36 44.43 16.21 -12.43
CA LEU A 36 43.93 15.33 -11.37
C LEU A 36 43.24 16.11 -10.25
N LYS A 37 43.81 17.23 -9.81
CA LYS A 37 43.21 18.10 -8.78
C LYS A 37 41.86 18.66 -9.26
N LYS A 38 41.78 19.13 -10.50
CA LYS A 38 40.52 19.63 -11.10
C LYS A 38 39.45 18.54 -11.16
N ILE A 39 39.82 17.32 -11.56
CA ILE A 39 38.91 16.17 -11.62
C ILE A 39 38.42 15.78 -10.22
N ARG A 40 39.31 15.71 -9.22
CA ARG A 40 38.94 15.40 -7.83
C ARG A 40 37.93 16.40 -7.27
N LEU A 41 38.13 17.70 -7.52
CA LEU A 41 37.18 18.72 -7.10
C LEU A 41 35.81 18.57 -7.78
N ARG A 42 35.79 18.27 -9.09
CA ARG A 42 34.53 17.99 -9.80
C ARG A 42 33.83 16.75 -9.26
N TYR A 43 34.59 15.69 -8.99
CA TYR A 43 34.04 14.46 -8.41
C TYR A 43 33.39 14.71 -7.05
N ILE A 44 34.06 15.47 -6.16
CA ILE A 44 33.50 15.81 -4.84
C ILE A 44 32.20 16.62 -4.99
N LYS A 45 32.19 17.62 -5.89
CA LYS A 45 30.97 18.41 -6.16
C LYS A 45 29.81 17.54 -6.64
N LEU A 46 30.05 16.72 -7.67
CA LEU A 46 29.06 15.81 -8.22
C LEU A 46 28.58 14.79 -7.19
N LYS A 47 29.47 14.28 -6.34
CA LYS A 47 29.11 13.36 -5.26
C LYS A 47 28.18 14.01 -4.24
N ASN A 48 28.45 15.26 -3.87
CA ASN A 48 27.59 16.00 -2.95
C ASN A 48 26.22 16.29 -3.58
N GLU A 49 26.20 16.77 -4.83
CA GLU A 49 24.95 16.98 -5.58
C GLU A 49 24.12 15.70 -5.69
N MET A 50 24.78 14.56 -5.91
CA MET A 50 24.09 13.27 -5.98
C MET A 50 23.51 12.83 -4.64
N ASN A 51 24.21 13.07 -3.54
CA ASN A 51 23.70 12.81 -2.19
C ASN A 51 22.49 13.69 -1.89
N ASP A 52 22.55 14.99 -2.22
CA ASP A 52 21.44 15.93 -2.02
C ASP A 52 20.19 15.50 -2.81
N ILE A 53 20.37 15.09 -4.06
CA ILE A 53 19.27 14.57 -4.91
C ILE A 53 18.68 13.29 -4.31
N GLU A 54 19.52 12.37 -3.82
CA GLU A 54 19.03 11.14 -3.20
C GLU A 54 18.24 11.42 -1.92
N GLU A 55 18.66 12.37 -1.08
CA GLU A 55 17.88 12.81 0.07
C GLU A 55 16.51 13.39 -0.32
N ILE A 56 16.47 14.26 -1.34
CA ILE A 56 15.22 14.83 -1.84
C ILE A 56 14.30 13.73 -2.36
N LYS A 57 14.85 12.76 -3.09
CA LYS A 57 14.09 11.61 -3.60
C LYS A 57 13.50 10.79 -2.47
N GLN A 58 14.26 10.49 -1.41
CA GLN A 58 13.75 9.76 -0.25
C GLN A 58 12.61 10.52 0.46
N LYS A 59 12.76 11.83 0.66
CA LYS A 59 11.69 12.69 1.21
C LYS A 59 10.42 12.65 0.36
N LYS A 60 10.56 12.75 -0.96
CA LYS A 60 9.42 12.69 -1.89
C LYS A 60 8.74 11.33 -1.91
N ILE A 61 9.49 10.24 -1.77
CA ILE A 61 8.91 8.89 -1.65
C ILE A 61 8.09 8.78 -0.36
N GLN A 62 8.58 9.32 0.76
CA GLN A 62 7.84 9.35 2.02
C GLN A 62 6.55 10.15 1.90
N GLU A 63 6.60 11.37 1.35
CA GLU A 63 5.42 12.21 1.09
C GLU A 63 4.37 11.47 0.24
N ILE A 64 4.80 10.78 -0.84
CA ILE A 64 3.91 10.00 -1.71
C ILE A 64 3.23 8.87 -0.93
N ASN A 65 3.97 8.18 -0.06
CA ASN A 65 3.41 7.09 0.74
C ASN A 65 2.38 7.59 1.75
N GLU A 66 2.64 8.73 2.39
CA GLU A 66 1.68 9.39 3.30
C GLU A 66 0.39 9.78 2.56
N ILE A 67 0.51 10.40 1.38
CA ILE A 67 -0.64 10.76 0.55
C ILE A 67 -1.43 9.52 0.14
N LYS A 68 -0.76 8.44 -0.27
CA LYS A 68 -1.43 7.17 -0.63
C LYS A 68 -2.22 6.59 0.55
N GLN A 69 -1.63 6.58 1.74
CA GLN A 69 -2.31 6.11 2.95
C GLN A 69 -3.53 6.97 3.29
N TYR A 70 -3.40 8.29 3.16
CA TYR A 70 -4.50 9.23 3.40
C TYR A 70 -5.66 9.01 2.41
N LEU A 71 -5.37 8.90 1.11
CA LEU A 71 -6.38 8.63 0.08
C LEU A 71 -7.08 7.28 0.31
N PHE A 72 -6.34 6.26 0.74
CA PHE A 72 -6.91 4.96 1.09
C PHE A 72 -7.89 5.06 2.26
N LYS A 73 -7.50 5.75 3.35
CA LYS A 73 -8.39 6.00 4.51
C LYS A 73 -9.65 6.75 4.09
N GLN A 74 -9.53 7.79 3.27
CA GLN A 74 -10.69 8.53 2.76
C GLN A 74 -11.62 7.65 1.92
N LYS A 75 -11.08 6.78 1.06
CA LYS A 75 -11.87 5.86 0.23
C LYS A 75 -12.68 4.90 1.10
N ILE A 76 -12.06 4.34 2.14
CA ILE A 76 -12.73 3.48 3.11
C ILE A 76 -13.86 4.25 3.82
N GLN A 77 -13.56 5.46 4.31
CA GLN A 77 -14.56 6.27 5.03
C GLN A 77 -15.77 6.61 4.14
N LYS A 78 -15.54 6.97 2.88
CA LYS A 78 -16.61 7.21 1.89
C LYS A 78 -17.45 5.96 1.62
N ASN A 79 -16.84 4.78 1.56
CA ASN A 79 -17.57 3.53 1.36
C ASN A 79 -18.41 3.17 2.60
N ILE A 80 -17.86 3.34 3.80
CA ILE A 80 -18.60 3.09 5.05
C ILE A 80 -19.79 4.03 5.18
N SER A 81 -19.63 5.32 4.87
CA SER A 81 -20.75 6.27 4.93
C SER A 81 -21.84 5.96 3.90
N LYS A 82 -21.46 5.59 2.67
CA LYS A 82 -22.42 5.12 1.65
C LYS A 82 -23.22 3.91 2.14
N LEU A 83 -22.54 2.85 2.61
CA LEU A 83 -23.20 1.64 3.12
C LEU A 83 -24.11 1.92 4.32
N LYS A 84 -23.70 2.84 5.20
CA LYS A 84 -24.52 3.26 6.35
C LYS A 84 -25.81 3.96 5.91
N ASN A 85 -25.73 4.83 4.90
CA ASN A 85 -26.88 5.54 4.35
C ASN A 85 -27.82 4.58 3.60
N GLU A 86 -27.27 3.65 2.81
CA GLU A 86 -28.05 2.59 2.15
C GLU A 86 -28.79 1.72 3.18
N LYS A 87 -28.11 1.33 4.26
CA LYS A 87 -28.73 0.58 5.36
C LYS A 87 -29.89 1.35 6.00
N SER A 88 -29.74 2.66 6.26
CA SER A 88 -30.83 3.46 6.83
C SER A 88 -32.01 3.61 5.87
N ASN A 89 -31.76 3.80 4.57
CA ASN A 89 -32.81 3.92 3.56
C ASN A 89 -33.62 2.62 3.44
N LEU A 90 -32.93 1.47 3.41
CA LEU A 90 -33.57 0.16 3.41
C LEU A 90 -34.40 -0.09 4.68
N LEU A 91 -33.94 0.39 5.84
CA LEU A 91 -34.69 0.27 7.10
C LEU A 91 -35.97 1.11 7.12
N GLY A 92 -35.96 2.29 6.49
CA GLY A 92 -37.11 3.19 6.41
C GLY A 92 -38.18 2.68 5.45
N GLU A 93 -37.81 2.35 4.22
CA GLU A 93 -38.76 2.02 3.14
C GLU A 93 -39.41 0.63 3.32
N LYS A 94 -38.70 -0.34 3.90
CA LYS A 94 -39.18 -1.74 3.94
C LYS A 94 -39.92 -2.13 5.22
N LYS A 95 -39.82 -1.37 6.31
CA LYS A 95 -40.46 -1.75 7.58
C LYS A 95 -41.98 -1.65 7.55
N GLU A 96 -42.55 -0.65 6.88
CA GLU A 96 -44.00 -0.44 6.83
C GLU A 96 -44.71 -1.32 5.79
N ALA A 97 -44.02 -1.67 4.68
CA ALA A 97 -44.62 -2.46 3.60
C ALA A 97 -44.55 -3.98 3.80
N LEU A 98 -43.61 -4.49 4.61
CA LEU A 98 -43.39 -5.94 4.76
C LEU A 98 -44.24 -6.62 5.84
N LEU A 99 -44.83 -5.85 6.77
CA LEU A 99 -45.56 -6.45 7.88
C LEU A 99 -47.01 -6.76 7.44
N PRO A 100 -47.43 -8.04 7.48
CA PRO A 100 -48.78 -8.41 7.08
C PRO A 100 -49.80 -7.77 8.01
N LYS A 101 -50.73 -7.02 7.41
CA LYS A 101 -51.92 -6.54 8.11
C LYS A 101 -52.97 -7.65 8.13
N PRO A 102 -53.56 -7.98 9.29
CA PRO A 102 -54.63 -8.97 9.37
C PRO A 102 -55.88 -8.47 8.62
N VAL A 103 -56.69 -9.41 8.13
CA VAL A 103 -57.97 -9.04 7.50
C VAL A 103 -58.91 -8.45 8.54
N GLU A 104 -59.42 -7.25 8.27
CA GLU A 104 -60.28 -6.51 9.22
C GLU A 104 -61.75 -6.92 9.12
N MET A 105 -62.21 -7.32 7.93
CA MET A 105 -63.61 -7.69 7.66
C MET A 105 -63.66 -8.92 6.76
N ILE A 106 -64.54 -9.86 7.09
CA ILE A 106 -64.81 -11.06 6.31
C ILE A 106 -66.28 -11.10 5.89
N ASP A 107 -66.53 -11.65 4.71
CA ASP A 107 -67.88 -11.91 4.21
C ASP A 107 -68.33 -13.28 4.71
N ILE A 108 -69.47 -13.32 5.42
CA ILE A 108 -70.08 -14.54 5.95
C ILE A 108 -71.35 -14.82 5.15
N TYR A 109 -71.46 -16.03 4.62
CA TYR A 109 -72.66 -16.52 3.95
C TYR A 109 -73.64 -17.08 4.99
N LEU A 110 -74.81 -16.46 5.12
CA LEU A 110 -75.89 -16.93 5.98
C LEU A 110 -76.71 -18.02 5.27
N LYS A 111 -77.43 -18.83 6.03
CA LYS A 111 -78.24 -19.94 5.49
C LYS A 111 -79.32 -19.49 4.49
N ASP A 112 -79.73 -18.22 4.58
CA ASP A 112 -80.73 -17.60 3.72
C ASP A 112 -80.14 -17.08 2.39
N GLY A 113 -78.85 -17.36 2.13
CA GLY A 113 -78.14 -16.92 0.92
C GLY A 113 -77.65 -15.47 0.96
N SER A 114 -77.92 -14.72 2.03
CA SER A 114 -77.43 -13.35 2.22
C SER A 114 -75.97 -13.31 2.69
N ILE A 115 -75.26 -12.24 2.33
CA ILE A 115 -73.85 -12.01 2.70
C ILE A 115 -73.79 -10.93 3.76
N ALA A 116 -73.22 -11.24 4.92
CA ALA A 116 -73.02 -10.30 6.02
C ALA A 116 -71.53 -10.05 6.25
N LYS A 117 -71.14 -8.77 6.40
CA LYS A 117 -69.76 -8.40 6.70
C LYS A 117 -69.53 -8.40 8.21
N ALA A 118 -68.57 -9.18 8.69
CA ALA A 118 -68.25 -9.27 10.10
C ALA A 118 -66.75 -9.14 10.37
N ARG A 119 -66.39 -8.73 11.58
CA ARG A 119 -65.00 -8.72 12.03
C ARG A 119 -64.59 -10.13 12.46
N PRO A 120 -63.45 -10.65 12.00
CA PRO A 120 -63.01 -11.99 12.38
C PRO A 120 -62.53 -12.01 13.84
N VAL A 121 -62.94 -13.05 14.59
CA VAL A 121 -62.58 -13.25 16.01
C VAL A 121 -61.10 -13.62 16.18
N LYS A 122 -60.49 -14.22 15.14
CA LYS A 122 -59.07 -14.56 15.08
C LYS A 122 -58.43 -13.83 13.91
N LYS A 123 -57.13 -13.54 14.00
CA LYS A 123 -56.36 -12.96 12.88
C LYS A 123 -56.34 -13.95 11.72
N ILE A 124 -57.09 -13.65 10.67
CA ILE A 124 -57.11 -14.43 9.43
C ILE A 124 -56.18 -13.74 8.43
N PHE A 125 -55.36 -14.54 7.77
CA PHE A 125 -54.46 -14.12 6.70
C PHE A 125 -54.85 -14.84 5.41
N THR A 126 -54.64 -14.21 4.26
CA THR A 126 -54.99 -14.80 2.96
C THR A 126 -54.02 -15.93 2.58
N ASP A 127 -54.50 -16.93 1.81
CA ASP A 127 -53.65 -18.04 1.33
C ASP A 127 -52.48 -17.55 0.45
N ILE A 128 -52.70 -16.47 -0.30
CA ILE A 128 -51.67 -15.78 -1.08
C ILE A 128 -50.55 -15.26 -0.16
N LEU A 129 -50.92 -14.70 1.00
CA LEU A 129 -49.96 -14.20 1.98
C LEU A 129 -49.17 -15.34 2.62
N TYR A 130 -49.82 -16.47 2.93
CA TYR A 130 -49.14 -17.67 3.44
C TYR A 130 -48.08 -18.20 2.47
N LYS A 131 -48.41 -18.32 1.18
CA LYS A 131 -47.47 -18.76 0.13
C LYS A 131 -46.27 -17.82 -0.02
N LYS A 132 -46.50 -16.49 -0.02
CA LYS A 132 -45.42 -15.49 -0.04
C LYS A 132 -44.50 -15.64 1.18
N TYR A 133 -45.07 -15.81 2.37
CA TYR A 133 -44.29 -15.93 3.60
C TYR A 133 -43.46 -17.22 3.66
N ARG A 134 -43.96 -18.33 3.09
CA ARG A 134 -43.21 -19.58 2.99
C ARG A 134 -41.94 -19.43 2.15
N VAL A 135 -42.02 -18.70 1.02
CA VAL A 135 -40.86 -18.38 0.18
C VAL A 135 -39.89 -17.48 0.94
N LEU A 136 -40.38 -16.40 1.55
CA LEU A 136 -39.57 -15.48 2.34
C LEU A 136 -38.88 -16.17 3.53
N LEU A 137 -39.51 -17.12 4.19
CA LEU A 137 -38.90 -17.91 5.27
C LEU A 137 -37.73 -18.75 4.78
N LYS A 138 -37.87 -19.36 3.59
CA LYS A 138 -36.78 -20.13 2.96
C LYS A 138 -35.61 -19.23 2.58
N GLU A 139 -35.90 -18.08 1.97
CA GLU A 139 -34.89 -17.07 1.64
C GLU A 139 -34.20 -16.52 2.89
N ASN A 140 -34.96 -16.22 3.95
CA ASN A 140 -34.41 -15.74 5.22
C ASN A 140 -33.48 -16.78 5.86
N LYS A 141 -33.82 -18.07 5.79
CA LYS A 141 -32.93 -19.14 6.23
C LYS A 141 -31.61 -19.13 5.45
N SER A 142 -31.68 -19.08 4.11
CA SER A 142 -30.47 -19.01 3.25
C SER A 142 -29.65 -17.74 3.50
N LEU A 143 -30.29 -16.60 3.71
CA LEU A 143 -29.61 -15.34 4.04
C LEU A 143 -28.91 -15.43 5.40
N LYS A 144 -29.52 -16.08 6.40
CA LYS A 144 -28.87 -16.31 7.70
C LYS A 144 -27.65 -17.23 7.58
N GLU A 145 -27.72 -18.25 6.75
CA GLU A 145 -26.58 -19.13 6.45
C GLU A 145 -25.44 -18.32 5.81
N HIS A 146 -25.72 -17.49 4.79
CA HIS A 146 -24.71 -16.62 4.20
C HIS A 146 -24.13 -15.59 5.19
N ILE A 147 -24.94 -15.04 6.10
CA ILE A 147 -24.46 -14.14 7.15
C ILE A 147 -23.46 -14.87 8.05
N LEU A 148 -23.78 -16.10 8.46
CA LEU A 148 -22.89 -16.92 9.28
C LEU A 148 -21.57 -17.21 8.54
N ASP A 149 -21.63 -17.56 7.26
CA ASP A 149 -20.43 -17.78 6.43
C ASP A 149 -19.54 -16.53 6.38
N PHE A 150 -20.15 -15.36 6.15
CA PHE A 150 -19.42 -14.08 6.16
C PHE A 150 -18.88 -13.72 7.54
N GLU A 151 -19.56 -14.08 8.63
CA GLU A 151 -19.06 -13.87 10.00
C GLU A 151 -17.85 -14.76 10.30
N LEU A 152 -17.89 -16.02 9.86
CA LEU A 152 -16.76 -16.96 9.97
C LEU A 152 -15.57 -16.49 9.14
N GLU A 153 -15.79 -16.07 7.90
CA GLU A 153 -14.74 -15.52 7.03
C GLU A 153 -14.12 -14.25 7.63
N ASN A 154 -14.94 -13.33 8.13
CA ASN A 154 -14.45 -12.13 8.82
C ASN A 154 -13.62 -12.47 10.07
N SER A 155 -14.03 -13.51 10.83
CA SER A 155 -13.24 -14.00 11.96
C SER A 155 -11.89 -14.53 11.50
N LYS A 156 -11.87 -15.34 10.43
CA LYS A 156 -10.65 -15.88 9.83
C LYS A 156 -9.70 -14.76 9.38
N LEU A 157 -10.21 -13.77 8.63
CA LEU A 157 -9.41 -12.64 8.15
C LEU A 157 -8.84 -11.80 9.31
N LYS A 158 -9.57 -11.64 10.42
CA LYS A 158 -9.04 -10.96 11.61
C LYS A 158 -7.88 -11.71 12.24
N ILE A 159 -7.93 -13.04 12.26
CA ILE A 159 -6.84 -13.88 12.75
C ILE A 159 -5.64 -13.77 11.81
N GLU A 160 -5.85 -13.95 10.50
CA GLU A 160 -4.80 -13.84 9.48
C GLU A 160 -4.10 -12.47 9.53
N LEU A 161 -4.85 -11.37 9.69
CA LEU A 161 -4.28 -10.03 9.85
C LEU A 161 -3.43 -9.91 11.12
N ARG A 162 -3.93 -10.41 12.26
CA ARG A 162 -3.17 -10.38 13.51
C ARG A 162 -1.87 -11.16 13.38
N ASP A 163 -1.93 -12.35 12.80
CA ASP A 163 -0.77 -13.23 12.63
C ASP A 163 0.26 -12.56 11.70
N PHE A 164 -0.20 -11.97 10.59
CA PHE A 164 0.63 -11.18 9.69
C PHE A 164 1.35 -10.02 10.41
N TYR A 165 0.65 -9.24 11.23
CA TYR A 165 1.28 -8.16 12.01
C TYR A 165 2.29 -8.69 13.02
N THR A 166 2.01 -9.83 13.68
CA THR A 166 2.97 -10.43 14.61
C THR A 166 4.24 -10.90 13.88
N GLU A 167 4.09 -11.52 12.71
CA GLU A 167 5.23 -11.91 11.88
C GLU A 167 6.06 -10.70 11.44
N ASP A 168 5.42 -9.62 10.99
CA ASP A 168 6.12 -8.41 10.57
C ASP A 168 6.88 -7.76 11.74
N MET A 169 6.29 -7.73 12.94
CA MET A 169 6.98 -7.26 14.15
C MET A 169 8.18 -8.14 14.52
N ILE A 170 8.03 -9.47 14.41
CA ILE A 170 9.12 -10.42 14.69
C ILE A 170 10.25 -10.25 13.66
N LYS A 171 9.91 -10.14 12.36
CA LYS A 171 10.88 -9.87 11.28
C LYS A 171 11.64 -8.57 11.54
N ALA A 172 10.94 -7.49 11.88
CA ALA A 172 11.54 -6.20 12.19
C ALA A 172 12.52 -6.28 13.38
N LYS A 173 12.16 -7.00 14.46
CA LYS A 173 13.03 -7.23 15.62
C LYS A 173 14.26 -8.09 15.28
N HIS A 174 14.12 -9.10 14.44
CA HIS A 174 15.27 -9.90 13.99
C HIS A 174 16.23 -9.10 13.11
N LEU A 175 15.70 -8.18 12.28
CA LEU A 175 16.51 -7.27 11.46
C LEU A 175 17.25 -6.22 12.31
N SER A 176 16.65 -5.71 13.38
CA SER A 176 17.36 -4.80 14.30
C SER A 176 18.41 -5.54 15.14
N GLY A 177 18.08 -6.73 15.66
CA GLY A 177 19.02 -7.52 16.48
C GLY A 177 20.23 -8.08 15.73
N LYS A 178 20.14 -8.29 14.40
CA LYS A 178 21.31 -8.67 13.58
C LYS A 178 22.31 -7.52 13.42
N LYS A 179 21.85 -6.27 13.32
CA LYS A 179 22.75 -5.11 13.22
C LYS A 179 23.58 -4.91 14.51
N ASP A 180 22.99 -5.20 15.67
CA ASP A 180 23.67 -5.06 16.96
C ASP A 180 24.77 -6.12 17.21
N ILE A 181 24.75 -7.22 16.46
CA ILE A 181 25.76 -8.30 16.55
C ILE A 181 26.94 -8.00 15.61
N ASP A 182 26.66 -7.45 14.42
CA ASP A 182 27.70 -7.10 13.45
C ASP A 182 28.50 -5.84 13.86
N GLU A 183 27.93 -4.91 14.64
CA GLU A 183 28.66 -3.74 15.18
C GLU A 183 29.56 -4.07 16.40
N LYS A 184 29.36 -5.21 17.07
CA LYS A 184 30.14 -5.60 18.27
C LYS A 184 31.38 -6.43 17.98
N ASN A 185 31.61 -6.83 16.73
CA ASN A 185 32.86 -7.47 16.30
C ASN A 185 33.49 -6.69 15.14
N PRO A 186 34.08 -5.50 15.40
CA PRO A 186 35.05 -4.95 14.48
C PRO A 186 36.37 -5.71 14.72
N CYS A 187 36.67 -6.67 13.85
CA CYS A 187 38.05 -7.10 13.66
C CYS A 187 38.89 -5.96 13.09
#